data_AF-A0A535VI03-F1
#
_entry.id   AF-A0A535VI03-F1
#
_cell.length_a   1.000
_cell.length_b   1.000
_cell.length_c   1.000
_cell.angle_alpha   90.00
_cell.angle_beta   90.00
_cell.angle_gamma   90.00
#
_symmetry.space_group_name_H-M   'P 1'
#
loop_
_entity.id
_entity.type
_entity.pdbx_description
1 polymer ?
#
loop_
_entity_poly.entity_id
_entity_poly.type
_entity_poly.pdbx_seq_one_letter_code
_entity_poly.pdbx_strand_id
1 'polypeptide(L)' 'MSKKTDKCGKLHKLHDRLTEEVRILEEGVFEEEEEGVVNPIETVDIIKSLKKVLSTVVLELQKCPDTV' A
#
# COMPACT_ATOMS: atom_id res chain seq x y z
N MET A 1 -2.27 3.71 -28.49
CA MET A 1 -2.52 3.59 -27.04
C MET A 1 -1.48 4.42 -26.30
N SER A 2 -1.91 5.49 -25.64
CA SER A 2 -1.00 6.47 -25.04
C SER A 2 -0.23 5.87 -23.86
N LYS A 3 1.10 6.02 -23.84
CA LYS A 3 1.97 5.55 -22.73
C LYS A 3 1.50 6.03 -21.33
N LYS A 4 0.72 7.12 -21.27
CA LYS A 4 0.10 7.64 -20.04
C LYS A 4 -1.00 6.73 -19.48
N THR A 5 -1.83 6.10 -20.31
CA THR A 5 -2.91 5.20 -19.84
C THR A 5 -2.34 3.90 -19.27
N ASP A 6 -1.21 3.43 -19.82
CA ASP A 6 -0.47 2.27 -19.30
C ASP A 6 0.20 2.56 -17.94
N LYS A 7 0.78 3.76 -17.75
CA LYS A 7 1.34 4.19 -16.45
C LYS A 7 0.27 4.23 -15.36
N CYS A 8 -0.89 4.81 -15.66
CA CYS A 8 -1.99 4.93 -14.70
C CYS A 8 -2.60 3.58 -14.32
N GLY A 9 -2.81 2.68 -15.29
CA GLY A 9 -3.26 1.32 -14.99
C GLY A 9 -2.27 0.54 -14.12
N LYS A 10 -0.96 0.74 -14.32
CA LYS A 10 0.08 0.14 -13.47
C LYS A 10 0.10 0.74 -12.07
N LEU A 11 -0.08 2.05 -11.93
CA LEU A 11 -0.16 2.72 -10.64
C LEU A 11 -1.39 2.29 -9.84
N HIS A 12 -2.55 2.12 -10.48
CA HIS A 12 -3.75 1.61 -9.81
C HIS A 12 -3.53 0.18 -9.30
N LYS A 13 -3.02 -0.71 -10.14
CA LYS A 13 -2.69 -2.09 -9.72
C LYS A 13 -1.69 -2.12 -8.56
N LEU A 14 -0.70 -1.24 -8.59
CA LEU A 14 0.28 -1.12 -7.51
C LEU A 14 -0.36 -0.61 -6.22
N HIS A 15 -1.22 0.41 -6.32
CA HIS A 15 -1.99 0.95 -5.20
C HIS A 15 -2.85 -0.13 -4.53
N ASP A 16 -3.62 -0.88 -5.33
CA ASP A 16 -4.54 -1.90 -4.82
C ASP A 16 -3.77 -3.02 -4.12
N ARG A 17 -2.65 -3.45 -4.73
CA ARG A 17 -1.78 -4.47 -4.14
C ARG A 17 -1.14 -4.00 -2.84
N LEU A 18 -0.59 -2.79 -2.80
CA LEU A 18 0.04 -2.25 -1.58
C LEU A 18 -0.99 -2.03 -0.47
N THR A 19 -2.22 -1.62 -0.82
CA THR A 19 -3.31 -1.46 0.16
C THR A 19 -3.66 -2.80 0.79
N GLU A 20 -3.76 -3.86 -0.01
CA GLU A 20 -4.05 -5.20 0.50
C GLU A 20 -2.90 -5.76 1.34
N GLU A 21 -1.64 -5.59 0.91
CA GLU A 21 -0.47 -6.03 1.68
C GLU A 21 -0.38 -5.30 3.03
N VAL A 22 -0.66 -3.99 3.08
CA VAL A 22 -0.72 -3.24 4.35
C VAL A 22 -1.82 -3.78 5.26
N ARG A 23 -3.02 -4.05 4.71
CA ARG A 23 -4.14 -4.58 5.48
C ARG A 23 -3.82 -5.93 6.12
N ILE A 24 -3.27 -6.86 5.34
CA ILE A 24 -2.88 -8.20 5.84
C ILE A 24 -1.82 -8.08 6.94
N LEU A 25 -0.83 -7.19 6.77
CA LEU A 25 0.20 -6.99 7.79
C LEU A 25 -0.37 -6.36 9.07
N GLU A 26 -1.31 -5.42 8.96
CA GLU A 26 -1.99 -4.84 10.12
C GLU A 26 -2.85 -5.86 10.87
N GLU A 27 -3.58 -6.71 10.13
CA GLU A 27 -4.36 -7.81 10.69
C GLU A 27 -3.43 -8.79 11.44
N GLY A 28 -2.30 -9.18 10.84
CA GLY A 28 -1.33 -10.08 11.48
C GLY A 28 -0.67 -9.47 12.73
N VAL A 29 -0.34 -8.18 12.72
CA VAL A 29 0.18 -7.50 13.92
C VAL A 29 -0.85 -7.51 15.06
N PHE A 30 -2.12 -7.28 14.73
CA PHE A 30 -3.19 -7.31 15.73
C PHE A 30 -3.35 -8.70 16.35
N GLU A 31 -3.30 -9.75 15.54
CA GLU A 31 -3.36 -11.15 16.01
C GLU A 31 -2.15 -11.49 16.90
N GLU A 32 -0.93 -11.12 16.49
CA GLU A 32 0.30 -11.35 17.27
C GLU A 32 0.29 -10.60 18.62
N GLU A 33 -0.27 -9.38 18.65
CA GLU A 33 -0.48 -8.62 19.89
C GLU A 33 -1.50 -9.30 20.81
N GLU A 34 -2.61 -9.83 20.27
CA GLU A 34 -3.62 -10.54 21.03
C GLU A 34 -3.08 -11.85 21.64
N GLU A 35 -2.21 -12.56 20.91
CA GLU A 35 -1.54 -13.79 21.37
C GLU A 35 -0.39 -13.54 22.35
N GLY A 36 -0.02 -12.28 22.60
CA GLY A 36 1.06 -11.90 23.52
C GLY A 36 2.46 -12.24 23.01
N VAL A 37 2.62 -12.36 21.68
CA VAL A 37 3.93 -12.61 21.05
C VAL A 37 4.77 -11.34 21.12
N VAL A 38 6.01 -11.46 21.63
CA VAL A 38 6.90 -10.32 21.83
C VAL A 38 7.40 -9.81 20.48
N ASN A 39 6.75 -8.73 20.06
CA ASN A 39 7.29 -7.60 19.31
C ASN A 39 7.29 -7.69 17.75
N PRO A 40 6.25 -7.14 17.12
CA PRO A 40 6.21 -6.86 15.69
C PRO A 40 6.84 -5.51 15.33
N ILE A 41 7.79 -4.93 16.10
CA ILE A 41 8.41 -3.62 15.77
C ILE A 41 8.92 -3.58 14.32
N GLU A 42 9.55 -4.67 13.84
CA GLU A 42 10.00 -4.78 12.45
C GLU A 42 8.81 -4.72 11.48
N THR A 43 7.73 -5.47 11.77
CA THR A 43 6.48 -5.47 10.98
C THR A 43 5.82 -4.10 10.97
N VAL A 44 5.76 -3.41 12.12
CA VAL A 44 5.22 -2.06 12.25
C VAL A 44 6.02 -1.05 11.43
N ASP A 45 7.35 -1.15 11.42
CA ASP A 45 8.20 -0.27 10.62
C ASP A 45 8.13 -0.58 9.11
N ILE A 46 7.90 -1.84 8.74
CA ILE A 46 7.56 -2.25 7.37
C ILE A 46 6.21 -1.62 6.97
N ILE A 47 5.17 -1.74 7.79
CA ILE A 47 3.86 -1.14 7.55
C ILE A 47 3.97 0.38 7.36
N LYS A 48 4.71 1.09 8.22
CA LYS A 48 4.95 2.53 8.07
C LYS A 48 5.64 2.85 6.74
N SER A 49 6.61 2.05 6.34
CA SER A 49 7.34 2.23 5.08
C SER A 49 6.42 2.00 3.87
N LEU A 50 5.60 0.96 3.90
CA LEU A 50 4.60 0.68 2.87
C LEU A 50 3.56 1.80 2.78
N LYS A 51 3.07 2.34 3.90
CA LYS A 51 2.15 3.49 3.92
C LYS A 51 2.76 4.76 3.30
N LYS A 52 4.06 5.00 3.49
CA LYS A 52 4.78 6.11 2.80
C LYS A 52 4.83 5.90 1.29
N VAL A 53 5.12 4.67 0.85
CA VAL A 53 5.10 4.33 -0.59
C VAL A 53 3.69 4.50 -1.15
N LEU A 54 2.66 4.02 -0.45
CA LEU A 54 1.26 4.16 -0.84
C LEU A 54 0.88 5.63 -0.99
N SER A 55 1.28 6.48 -0.04
CA SER A 55 1.05 7.93 -0.11
C SER A 55 1.68 8.55 -1.37
N THR A 56 2.88 8.10 -1.73
CA THR A 56 3.56 8.54 -2.97
C THR A 56 2.81 8.06 -4.22
N VAL A 57 2.33 6.82 -4.22
CA VAL A 57 1.55 6.26 -5.33
C VAL A 57 0.23 7.01 -5.49
N VAL A 58 -0.46 7.37 -4.40
CA VAL A 58 -1.68 8.19 -4.43
C VAL A 58 -1.42 9.56 -5.08
N LEU A 59 -0.31 10.23 -4.72
CA LEU A 59 0.07 11.50 -5.33
C LEU A 59 0.38 11.37 -6.83
N GLU A 60 0.97 10.25 -7.25
CA GLU A 60 1.18 9.97 -8.68
C GLU A 60 -0.13 9.63 -9.41
N LEU A 61 -1.06 8.95 -8.74
CA LEU A 61 -2.39 8.66 -9.26
C LEU A 61 -3.23 9.92 -9.44
N GLN A 62 -3.10 10.93 -8.58
CA GLN A 62 -3.76 12.24 -8.78
C GLN A 62 -3.33 12.96 -10.07
N LYS A 63 -2.19 12.56 -10.65
CA LYS A 63 -1.70 13.09 -11.94
C LYS A 63 -2.24 12.30 -13.13
N CYS A 64 -2.93 11.19 -12.87
CA CYS A 64 -3.65 10.47 -13.91
C CYS A 64 -4.87 11.29 -14.33
N PRO A 65 -5.08 11.49 -15.63
CA PRO A 65 -6.29 12.15 -16.08
C PRO A 65 -7.48 11.34 -15.59
N ASP A 66 -8.48 12.01 -15.01
CA ASP A 66 -9.78 11.40 -14.73
C ASP A 66 -10.26 10.77 -16.03
N THR A 67 -10.21 9.45 -16.11
CA THR A 67 -10.96 8.73 -17.13
C THR A 67 -12.42 8.87 -16.73
N VAL A 68 -13.01 9.98 -17.13
CA VAL A 68 -14.46 10.15 -17.31
C VAL A 68 -14.97 9.04 -18.21
#